data_AF-A0A7J6WNK4-F1
#
_entry.id   AF-A0A7J6WNK4-F1
#
_cell.length_a   1.000
_cell.length_b   1.000
_cell.length_c   1.000
_cell.angle_alpha   90.00
_cell.angle_beta   90.00
_cell.angle_gamma   90.00
#
_symmetry.space_group_name_H-M   'P 1'
#
loop_
_entity.id
_entity.type
_entity.pdbx_description
1 polymer ?
#
loop_
_entity_poly.entity_id
_entity_poly.type
_entity_poly.pdbx_seq_one_letter_code
_entity_poly.pdbx_strand_id
1 'polypeptide(L)'
;MFLALVLERKLSKSKILSLYLNKIYWGHGIYGIELASRFYFGKHPLLLSLGESAMLAGIIPAPELRSPFNEPSRGKTTQARALRRMVDVGFLDIETALSTVNQHLQLHCDCIEHPNRFPYSLEDLSHSSKPEDLNSTVKAIWDWERESKICQIREDMERWAKRIRKNKNYNRFCCGNILNIFFLNVIEC
;
A
#
# COMPACT_ATOMS: atom_id res chain seq x y z
N MET A 1 4.12 -3.75 28.62
CA MET A 1 3.87 -2.34 28.27
C MET A 1 4.96 -1.35 28.72
N PHE A 2 5.71 -1.60 29.81
CA PHE A 2 6.73 -0.66 30.32
C PHE A 2 7.84 -0.27 29.32
N LEU A 3 8.34 -1.22 28.52
CA LEU A 3 9.45 -0.99 27.59
C LEU A 3 9.15 0.08 26.54
N ALA A 4 7.91 0.18 26.05
CA ALA A 4 7.51 1.18 25.07
C ALA A 4 7.64 2.60 25.63
N LEU A 5 7.18 2.82 26.87
CA LEU A 5 7.29 4.11 27.56
C LEU A 5 8.75 4.53 27.79
N VAL A 6 9.60 3.57 28.15
CA VAL A 6 11.05 3.82 28.30
C VAL A 6 11.67 4.22 26.97
N LEU A 7 11.28 3.57 25.87
CA LEU A 7 11.77 3.90 24.53
C LEU A 7 11.39 5.33 24.13
N GLU A 8 10.14 5.73 24.39
CA GLU A 8 9.64 7.07 24.06
C GLU A 8 10.29 8.18 24.87
N ARG A 9 10.72 7.90 26.11
CA ARG A 9 11.47 8.87 26.92
C ARG A 9 12.91 9.05 26.46
N LYS A 10 13.51 8.02 25.86
CA LYS A 10 14.94 8.02 25.46
C LYS A 10 15.17 8.44 24.02
N LEU A 11 14.20 8.25 23.13
CA LEU A 11 14.35 8.47 21.69
C LEU A 11 13.29 9.43 21.15
N SER A 12 13.65 10.23 20.16
CA SER A 12 12.70 11.04 19.40
C SER A 12 11.76 10.15 18.58
N LYS A 13 10.53 10.63 18.32
CA LYS A 13 9.53 9.91 17.50
C LYS A 13 10.07 9.58 16.09
N SER A 14 10.85 10.48 15.50
CA SER A 14 11.52 10.24 14.21
C SER A 14 12.53 9.11 14.28
N LYS A 15 13.32 9.03 15.36
CA LYS A 15 14.30 7.94 15.54
C LYS A 15 13.60 6.60 15.76
N ILE A 16 12.53 6.56 16.55
CA ILE A 16 11.73 5.34 16.77
C ILE A 16 11.17 4.84 15.43
N LEU A 17 10.61 5.73 14.61
CA LEU A 17 10.09 5.38 13.29
C LEU A 17 11.20 4.85 12.38
N SER A 18 12.37 5.49 12.35
CA SER A 18 13.50 5.01 11.54
C SER A 18 13.97 3.61 11.96
N LEU A 19 14.06 3.34 13.26
CA LEU A 19 14.43 2.04 13.79
C LEU A 19 13.39 0.98 13.46
N TYR A 20 12.10 1.34 13.54
CA TYR A 20 11.00 0.47 13.16
C TYR A 20 11.09 0.09 11.68
N LEU A 21 11.16 1.08 10.78
CA LEU A 21 11.21 0.86 9.34
C LEU A 21 12.42 0.04 8.89
N ASN A 22 13.56 0.18 9.59
CA ASN A 22 14.78 -0.58 9.32
C ASN A 22 14.73 -2.03 9.83
N LYS A 23 13.89 -2.34 10.83
CA LYS A 23 13.86 -3.66 11.46
C LYS A 23 12.73 -4.55 10.98
N ILE A 24 11.64 -3.97 10.49
CA ILE A 24 10.44 -4.74 10.13
C ILE A 24 10.70 -5.63 8.91
N TYR A 25 9.94 -6.73 8.87
CA TYR A 25 9.93 -7.67 7.77
C TYR A 25 9.00 -7.18 6.66
N TRP A 26 9.50 -7.18 5.43
CA TRP A 26 8.78 -6.69 4.24
C TRP A 26 8.32 -7.79 3.30
N GLY A 27 8.63 -9.06 3.58
CA GLY A 27 8.36 -10.20 2.70
C GLY A 27 9.64 -10.71 2.02
N HIS A 28 9.61 -11.94 1.49
CA HIS A 28 10.71 -12.53 0.70
C HIS A 28 12.09 -12.54 1.39
N GLY A 29 12.13 -12.67 2.72
CA GLY A 29 13.40 -12.62 3.47
C GLY A 29 13.99 -11.22 3.65
N ILE A 30 13.27 -10.15 3.29
CA ILE A 30 13.80 -8.79 3.31
C ILE A 30 13.43 -8.05 4.58
N TYR A 31 14.43 -7.41 5.17
CA TYR A 31 14.32 -6.61 6.37
C TYR A 31 14.82 -5.19 6.09
N GLY A 32 14.05 -4.21 6.53
CA GLY A 32 14.41 -2.80 6.38
C GLY A 32 13.93 -2.12 5.10
N ILE A 33 13.59 -0.83 5.22
CA ILE A 33 12.97 -0.03 4.15
C ILE A 33 13.89 0.18 2.95
N GLU A 34 15.21 0.31 3.16
CA GLU A 34 16.18 0.49 2.07
C GLU A 34 16.17 -0.72 1.13
N LEU A 35 16.31 -1.91 1.70
CA LEU A 35 16.30 -3.16 0.93
C LEU A 35 14.94 -3.42 0.31
N ALA A 36 13.83 -3.12 1.02
CA ALA A 36 12.49 -3.25 0.47
C ALA A 36 12.26 -2.33 -0.74
N SER A 37 12.65 -1.06 -0.64
CA SER A 37 12.50 -0.10 -1.74
C SER A 37 13.28 -0.51 -2.99
N ARG A 38 14.52 -1.00 -2.81
CA ARG A 38 15.33 -1.53 -3.90
C ARG A 38 14.75 -2.81 -4.49
N PHE A 39 14.27 -3.72 -3.65
CA PHE A 39 13.69 -4.97 -4.11
C PHE A 39 12.41 -4.78 -4.90
N TYR A 40 11.47 -3.96 -4.40
CA TYR A 40 10.18 -3.77 -5.07
C TYR A 40 10.22 -2.81 -6.25
N PHE A 41 11.08 -1.78 -6.21
CA PHE A 41 11.05 -0.67 -7.18
C PHE A 41 12.41 -0.30 -7.77
N GLY A 42 13.51 -0.91 -7.32
CA GLY A 42 14.87 -0.57 -7.79
C GLY A 42 15.33 0.84 -7.38
N LYS A 43 14.66 1.47 -6.41
CA LYS A 43 14.86 2.89 -6.04
C LYS A 43 15.30 3.03 -4.59
N HIS A 44 15.94 4.16 -4.28
CA HIS A 44 16.16 4.59 -2.90
C HIS A 44 14.82 5.00 -2.26
N PRO A 45 14.56 4.73 -0.96
CA PRO A 45 13.31 5.06 -0.28
C PRO A 45 12.86 6.52 -0.40
N LEU A 46 13.82 7.44 -0.47
CA LEU A 46 13.57 8.88 -0.64
C LEU A 46 13.07 9.26 -2.04
N LEU A 47 13.26 8.39 -3.03
CA LEU A 47 12.85 8.59 -4.42
C LEU A 47 11.53 7.89 -4.76
N LEU A 48 10.88 7.27 -3.78
CA LEU A 48 9.60 6.61 -3.97
C LEU A 48 8.49 7.63 -4.21
N SER A 49 7.66 7.35 -5.20
CA SER A 49 6.42 8.08 -5.43
C SER A 49 5.39 7.76 -4.33
N LEU A 50 4.42 8.66 -4.16
CA LEU A 50 3.31 8.47 -3.21
C LEU A 50 2.62 7.11 -3.39
N GLY A 51 2.43 6.68 -4.64
CA GLY A 51 1.80 5.42 -4.96
C GLY A 51 2.62 4.21 -4.52
N GLU A 52 3.93 4.24 -4.73
CA GLU A 52 4.87 3.19 -4.33
C GLU A 52 5.01 3.13 -2.80
N SER A 53 5.11 4.28 -2.14
CA SER A 53 5.13 4.37 -0.68
C SER A 53 3.83 3.86 -0.03
N ALA A 54 2.67 4.21 -0.61
CA ALA A 54 1.38 3.75 -0.11
C ALA A 54 1.23 2.22 -0.23
N MET A 55 1.74 1.64 -1.31
CA MET A 55 1.79 0.19 -1.49
C MET A 55 2.67 -0.48 -0.42
N LEU A 56 3.91 -0.01 -0.24
CA LEU A 56 4.82 -0.54 0.79
C LEU A 56 4.21 -0.45 2.19
N ALA A 57 3.67 0.70 2.55
CA ALA A 57 3.01 0.90 3.85
C ALA A 57 1.85 -0.09 4.09
N GLY A 58 1.13 -0.48 3.03
CA GLY A 58 0.05 -1.44 3.13
C GLY A 58 0.48 -2.92 3.19
N ILE A 59 1.72 -3.24 2.80
CA ILE A 59 2.28 -4.62 2.83
C ILE A 59 2.61 -5.03 4.27
N ILE A 60 3.10 -4.10 5.11
CA ILE A 60 3.57 -4.33 6.49
C ILE A 60 2.68 -5.28 7.32
N PRO A 61 1.33 -5.14 7.34
CA PRO A 61 0.50 -5.99 8.19
C PRO A 61 0.41 -7.45 7.74
N ALA A 62 0.69 -7.74 6.46
CA ALA A 62 0.65 -9.11 5.93
C ALA A 62 1.59 -9.21 4.72
N PRO A 63 2.91 -9.28 4.94
CA PRO A 63 3.90 -9.10 3.88
C PRO A 63 3.81 -10.14 2.76
N GLU A 64 3.70 -11.42 3.15
CA GLU A 64 3.57 -12.54 2.22
C GLU A 64 2.24 -12.50 1.44
N LEU A 65 1.13 -12.23 2.15
CA LEU A 65 -0.20 -12.25 1.54
C LEU A 65 -0.40 -11.07 0.58
N ARG A 66 0.11 -9.89 0.92
CA ARG A 66 -0.08 -8.65 0.15
C ARG A 66 1.03 -8.35 -0.84
N SER A 67 1.99 -9.27 -0.97
CA SER A 67 3.05 -9.17 -1.95
C SER A 67 2.48 -9.08 -3.38
N PRO A 68 2.92 -8.11 -4.20
CA PRO A 68 2.53 -7.99 -5.60
C PRO A 68 3.11 -9.11 -6.49
N PHE A 69 4.20 -9.74 -6.06
CA PHE A 69 4.85 -10.83 -6.82
C PHE A 69 4.02 -12.11 -6.81
N ASN A 70 3.19 -12.30 -5.79
CA ASN A 70 2.26 -13.43 -5.73
C ASN A 70 1.04 -13.19 -6.61
N GLU A 71 0.53 -11.95 -6.59
CA GLU A 71 -0.67 -11.55 -7.34
C GLU A 71 -0.63 -10.01 -7.50
N PRO A 72 -0.40 -9.48 -8.72
CA PRO A 72 -0.25 -8.04 -8.95
C PRO A 72 -1.45 -7.21 -8.48
N SER A 73 -2.67 -7.77 -8.62
CA SER A 73 -3.90 -7.12 -8.18
C SER A 73 -3.94 -6.86 -6.66
N ARG A 74 -3.22 -7.66 -5.85
CA ARG A 74 -3.11 -7.44 -4.40
C ARG A 74 -2.27 -6.23 -4.05
N GLY A 75 -1.20 -5.96 -4.80
CA GLY A 75 -0.40 -4.75 -4.62
C GLY A 75 -1.24 -3.49 -4.82
N LYS A 76 -2.04 -3.47 -5.89
CA LYS A 76 -2.99 -2.39 -6.18
C LYS A 76 -4.10 -2.23 -5.14
N THR A 77 -4.68 -3.33 -4.68
CA THR A 77 -5.70 -3.31 -3.62
C THR A 77 -5.13 -2.72 -2.32
N THR A 78 -3.90 -3.13 -1.99
CA THR A 78 -3.18 -2.70 -0.80
C THR A 78 -2.83 -1.21 -0.86
N GLN A 79 -2.35 -0.74 -2.01
CA GLN A 79 -2.13 0.67 -2.31
C GLN A 79 -3.42 1.48 -2.12
N ALA A 80 -4.52 1.07 -2.75
CA ALA A 80 -5.80 1.77 -2.67
C ALA A 80 -6.31 1.86 -1.22
N ARG A 81 -6.16 0.80 -0.43
CA ARG A 81 -6.52 0.80 1.00
C ARG A 81 -5.70 1.79 1.82
N ALA A 82 -4.40 1.89 1.57
CA ALA A 82 -3.54 2.86 2.24
C ALA A 82 -3.92 4.30 1.87
N LEU A 83 -4.15 4.58 0.59
CA LEU A 83 -4.57 5.91 0.11
C LEU A 83 -5.92 6.35 0.69
N ARG A 84 -6.92 5.45 0.76
CA ARG A 84 -8.20 5.75 1.42
C ARG A 84 -7.99 6.21 2.85
N ARG A 85 -7.16 5.50 3.62
CA ARG A 85 -6.84 5.86 5.01
C ARG A 85 -6.13 7.21 5.11
N MET A 86 -5.22 7.53 4.18
CA MET A 86 -4.56 8.83 4.17
C MET A 86 -5.55 9.98 3.97
N VAL A 87 -6.56 9.79 3.11
CA VAL A 87 -7.65 10.76 2.90
C VAL A 87 -8.55 10.84 4.13
N ASP A 88 -8.92 9.70 4.73
CA ASP A 88 -9.79 9.67 5.91
C ASP A 88 -9.18 10.42 7.11
N VAL A 89 -7.85 10.35 7.27
CA VAL A 89 -7.10 11.09 8.30
C VAL A 89 -6.84 12.55 7.89
N GLY A 90 -7.08 12.93 6.63
CA GLY A 90 -6.93 14.28 6.12
C GLY A 90 -5.52 14.66 5.66
N PHE A 91 -4.62 13.69 5.47
CA PHE A 91 -3.26 13.94 4.95
C PHE A 91 -3.21 14.10 3.43
N LEU A 92 -4.23 13.63 2.72
CA LEU A 92 -4.26 13.60 1.25
C LEU A 92 -5.63 14.06 0.74
N ASP A 93 -5.66 14.75 -0.40
CA ASP A 93 -6.92 15.07 -1.08
C ASP A 93 -7.46 13.86 -1.87
N ILE A 94 -8.78 13.84 -2.06
CA ILE A 94 -9.47 12.78 -2.81
C ILE A 94 -8.99 12.72 -4.26
N GLU A 95 -8.77 13.86 -4.92
CA GLU A 95 -8.36 13.88 -6.33
C GLU A 95 -6.93 13.34 -6.49
N THR A 96 -6.02 13.70 -5.58
CA THR A 96 -4.66 13.16 -5.57
C THR A 96 -4.65 11.65 -5.33
N ALA A 97 -5.54 11.15 -4.46
CA ALA A 97 -5.67 9.72 -4.24
C ALA A 97 -6.16 8.98 -5.50
N LEU A 98 -7.15 9.54 -6.21
CA LEU A 98 -7.68 8.95 -7.44
C LEU A 98 -6.64 8.95 -8.57
N SER A 99 -5.92 10.06 -8.77
CA SER A 99 -4.87 10.13 -9.79
C SER A 99 -3.75 9.12 -9.50
N THR A 100 -3.35 8.97 -8.23
CA THR A 100 -2.31 8.01 -7.82
C THR A 100 -2.72 6.56 -8.05
N VAL A 101 -4.00 6.19 -7.84
CA VAL A 101 -4.46 4.82 -8.10
C VAL A 101 -4.45 4.49 -9.60
N ASN A 102 -4.77 5.48 -10.44
CA ASN A 102 -4.77 5.33 -11.90
C ASN A 102 -3.36 5.20 -12.50
N GLN A 103 -2.32 5.71 -11.81
CA GLN A 103 -0.94 5.52 -12.25
C GLN A 103 -0.51 4.05 -12.18
N HIS A 104 0.19 3.57 -13.20
CA HIS A 104 0.70 2.21 -13.21
C HIS A 104 1.84 2.04 -12.17
N LEU A 105 1.82 0.92 -11.43
CA LEU A 105 2.90 0.58 -10.49
C LEU A 105 3.99 -0.18 -11.25
N GLN A 106 5.14 0.45 -11.48
CA GLN A 106 6.29 -0.20 -12.11
C GLN A 106 7.05 -1.00 -11.05
N LEU A 107 6.80 -2.31 -10.99
CA LEU A 107 7.52 -3.20 -10.10
C LEU A 107 8.84 -3.60 -10.75
N HIS A 108 9.89 -3.58 -9.95
CA HIS A 108 11.18 -4.12 -10.34
C HIS A 108 11.19 -5.60 -9.99
N CYS A 109 11.30 -6.47 -11.01
CA CYS A 109 11.45 -7.91 -10.85
C CYS A 109 12.92 -8.30 -11.00
N ASP A 110 13.83 -7.65 -10.26
CA ASP A 110 15.20 -8.14 -10.22
C ASP A 110 15.33 -9.07 -9.01
N CYS A 111 15.69 -10.32 -9.30
CA CYS A 111 16.13 -11.28 -8.31
C CYS A 111 17.39 -10.70 -7.67
N ILE A 112 17.26 -9.97 -6.55
CA ILE A 112 18.43 -9.62 -5.76
C ILE A 112 18.98 -10.96 -5.26
N GLU A 113 20.09 -11.42 -5.85
CA GLU A 113 20.85 -12.53 -5.30
C GLU A 113 21.22 -12.16 -3.87
N HIS A 114 20.51 -12.76 -2.92
CA HIS A 114 20.83 -12.59 -1.51
C HIS A 114 22.18 -13.27 -1.27
N PRO A 115 23.22 -12.56 -0.81
CA PRO A 115 24.55 -13.14 -0.60
C PRO A 115 24.59 -14.23 0.49
N ASN A 116 23.47 -14.48 1.19
CA ASN A 116 23.35 -15.48 2.26
C ASN A 116 22.08 -16.34 2.10
N ARG A 117 21.79 -16.86 0.91
CA ARG A 117 21.00 -18.10 0.83
C ARG A 117 21.91 -19.23 1.34
N PHE A 118 21.58 -19.78 2.51
CA PHE A 118 22.38 -20.81 3.19
C PHE A 118 22.76 -21.98 2.26
N PRO A 119 24.03 -22.45 2.26
CA PRO A 119 24.53 -23.48 1.35
C PRO A 119 24.32 -24.91 1.89
N TYR A 120 23.09 -25.26 2.24
CA TYR A 120 22.65 -26.64 2.49
C TYR A 120 21.24 -26.73 1.89
N SER A 121 20.96 -27.43 0.80
CA SER A 121 21.36 -28.81 0.48
C SER A 121 22.00 -28.95 -0.91
N LEU A 122 23.09 -29.73 -0.95
CA LEU A 122 23.55 -30.42 -2.15
C LEU A 122 22.63 -31.61 -2.39
N GLU A 123 21.60 -31.43 -3.22
CA GLU A 123 21.05 -32.48 -4.07
C GLU A 123 20.15 -31.78 -5.11
N ASP A 124 20.18 -32.30 -6.33
CA ASP A 124 19.41 -31.88 -7.51
C ASP A 124 20.05 -30.80 -8.41
N LEU A 125 21.30 -31.05 -8.84
CA LEU A 125 21.69 -30.77 -10.23
C LEU A 125 21.48 -32.02 -11.09
N SER A 126 20.23 -32.28 -11.49
CA SER A 126 19.96 -33.06 -12.70
C SER A 126 18.52 -32.83 -13.17
N HIS A 127 18.39 -32.29 -14.38
CA HIS A 127 17.16 -32.16 -15.16
C HIS A 127 16.15 -31.07 -14.74
N SER A 128 16.24 -29.89 -15.37
CA SER A 128 15.25 -29.48 -16.38
C SER A 128 15.51 -28.03 -16.79
N SER A 129 16.12 -27.84 -17.96
CA SER A 129 15.68 -26.77 -18.85
C SER A 129 14.22 -27.08 -19.19
N LYS A 130 13.29 -26.51 -18.41
CA LYS A 130 11.86 -26.66 -18.71
C LYS A 130 11.62 -26.02 -20.08
N PRO A 131 10.94 -26.70 -21.02
CA PRO A 131 10.50 -26.04 -22.24
C PRO A 131 9.64 -24.85 -21.82
N GLU A 132 9.89 -23.68 -22.42
CA GLU A 132 9.03 -22.51 -22.24
C GLU A 132 7.62 -22.88 -22.74
N ASP A 133 6.74 -23.21 -21.79
CA ASP A 133 5.36 -23.55 -22.06
C ASP A 133 4.69 -22.33 -22.72
N LEU A 134 4.40 -22.41 -24.03
CA LEU A 134 3.71 -21.34 -24.79
C LEU A 134 2.41 -20.88 -24.12
N ASN A 135 1.75 -21.79 -23.40
CA ASN A 135 0.54 -21.53 -22.62
C ASN A 135 0.80 -20.63 -21.40
N SER A 136 1.99 -20.70 -20.80
CA SER A 136 2.42 -19.79 -19.72
C SER A 136 2.72 -18.39 -20.26
N THR A 137 3.33 -18.30 -21.44
CA THR A 137 3.65 -17.03 -22.13
C THR A 137 2.38 -16.32 -22.62
N VAL A 138 1.45 -17.04 -23.24
CA VAL A 138 0.15 -16.48 -23.67
C VAL A 138 -0.69 -16.04 -22.46
N LYS A 139 -0.69 -16.82 -21.37
CA LYS A 139 -1.35 -16.43 -20.12
C LYS A 139 -0.69 -15.21 -19.47
N ALA A 140 0.62 -15.05 -19.61
CA ALA A 140 1.32 -13.86 -19.13
C ALA A 140 0.98 -12.60 -19.97
N ILE A 141 0.81 -12.76 -21.28
CA ILE A 141 0.46 -11.68 -22.23
C ILE A 141 -1.01 -11.25 -22.08
N TRP A 142 -1.94 -12.19 -21.86
CA TRP A 142 -3.38 -11.93 -21.87
C TRP A 142 -4.08 -12.37 -20.59
N ASP A 143 -3.65 -11.84 -19.44
CA ASP A 143 -4.29 -12.16 -18.16
C ASP A 143 -5.43 -11.18 -17.84
N TRP A 144 -6.57 -11.34 -18.52
CA TRP A 144 -7.75 -10.49 -18.33
C TRP A 144 -8.28 -10.52 -16.89
N GLU A 145 -7.99 -11.56 -16.12
CA GLU A 145 -8.47 -11.68 -14.74
C GLU A 145 -7.74 -10.69 -13.83
N ARG A 146 -6.43 -10.51 -14.04
CA ARG A 146 -5.64 -9.49 -13.34
C ARG A 146 -6.12 -8.09 -13.69
N GLU A 147 -6.29 -7.80 -14.97
CA GLU A 147 -6.75 -6.48 -15.43
C GLU A 147 -8.17 -6.17 -14.97
N SER A 148 -9.07 -7.16 -14.97
CA SER A 148 -10.42 -7.03 -14.44
C SER A 148 -10.43 -6.63 -12.97
N LYS A 149 -9.60 -7.28 -12.14
CA LYS A 149 -9.44 -6.93 -10.72
C LYS A 149 -8.89 -5.51 -10.55
N ILE A 150 -7.90 -5.11 -11.35
CA ILE A 150 -7.33 -3.76 -11.31
C ILE A 150 -8.38 -2.70 -11.70
N CYS A 151 -9.17 -2.95 -12.74
CA CYS A 151 -10.29 -2.10 -13.13
C CYS A 151 -11.34 -1.99 -12.02
N GLN A 152 -11.72 -3.12 -11.39
CA GLN A 152 -12.66 -3.12 -10.27
C GLN A 152 -12.18 -2.26 -9.10
N ILE A 153 -10.88 -2.32 -8.76
CA ILE A 153 -10.28 -1.51 -7.69
C ILE A 153 -10.38 -0.01 -8.02
N ARG A 154 -10.15 0.38 -9.27
CA ARG A 154 -10.25 1.77 -9.75
C ARG A 154 -11.69 2.27 -9.63
N GLU A 155 -12.65 1.50 -10.11
CA GLU A 155 -14.07 1.84 -9.99
C GLU A 155 -14.51 1.93 -8.53
N ASP A 156 -14.06 1.00 -7.67
CA ASP A 156 -14.38 1.02 -6.25
C ASP A 156 -13.82 2.27 -5.57
N MET A 157 -12.64 2.74 -5.97
CA MET A 157 -12.07 4.02 -5.53
C MET A 157 -12.93 5.21 -5.97
N GLU A 158 -13.39 5.25 -7.22
CA GLU A 158 -14.27 6.32 -7.71
C GLU A 158 -15.64 6.31 -7.01
N ARG A 159 -16.24 5.12 -6.83
CA ARG A 159 -17.48 4.95 -6.07
C ARG A 159 -17.31 5.40 -4.63
N TRP A 160 -16.19 5.08 -3.98
CA TRP A 160 -15.85 5.58 -2.66
C TRP A 160 -15.73 7.11 -2.64
N ALA A 161 -15.01 7.71 -3.58
CA ALA A 161 -14.84 9.15 -3.68
C ALA A 161 -16.20 9.88 -3.82
N LYS A 162 -17.09 9.36 -4.67
CA LYS A 162 -18.47 9.89 -4.83
C LYS A 162 -19.25 9.85 -3.52
N ARG A 163 -19.16 8.78 -2.74
CA ARG A 163 -19.81 8.67 -1.42
C ARG A 163 -19.29 9.72 -0.44
N ILE A 164 -17.97 9.90 -0.36
CA ILE A 164 -17.37 10.90 0.53
C ILE A 164 -17.78 12.32 0.15
N ARG A 165 -17.80 12.65 -1.15
CA ARG A 165 -18.28 13.96 -1.65
C ARG A 165 -19.74 14.20 -1.30
N LYS A 166 -20.60 13.20 -1.50
CA LYS A 166 -22.01 13.28 -1.11
C LYS A 166 -22.18 13.51 0.39
N ASN A 167 -21.42 12.82 1.23
CA ASN A 167 -21.45 13.01 2.68
C ASN A 167 -20.95 14.40 3.10
N LYS A 168 -19.89 14.93 2.47
CA LYS A 168 -19.44 16.31 2.71
C LYS A 168 -20.51 17.33 2.33
N ASN A 169 -21.20 17.14 1.20
CA ASN A 169 -22.31 18.00 0.79
C ASN A 169 -23.52 17.88 1.74
N TYR A 170 -23.84 16.66 2.19
CA TYR A 170 -24.89 16.44 3.19
C TYR A 170 -24.57 17.14 4.51
N ASN A 171 -23.35 16.98 5.04
CA ASN A 171 -22.92 17.64 6.27
C ASN A 171 -22.84 19.17 6.11
N ARG A 172 -22.52 19.68 4.91
CA ARG A 172 -22.53 21.13 4.61
C ARG A 172 -23.97 21.69 4.57
N PHE A 173 -24.93 20.91 4.05
CA PHE A 173 -26.36 21.24 4.10
C PHE A 173 -26.93 21.16 5.54
N CYS A 174 -26.53 20.16 6.32
CA CYS A 174 -26.98 20.02 7.71
C CYS A 174 -26.38 21.09 8.65
N CYS A 175 -25.11 21.48 8.48
CA CYS A 175 -24.55 22.61 9.23
C CYS A 175 -25.24 23.95 8.91
N GLY A 176 -25.72 24.14 7.67
CA GLY A 176 -26.48 25.33 7.28
C GLY A 176 -27.89 25.41 7.91
N ASN A 177 -28.50 24.28 8.26
CA ASN A 177 -29.84 24.22 8.85
C ASN A 177 -29.85 24.01 10.38
N ILE A 178 -28.74 23.57 11.00
CA ILE A 178 -28.67 23.37 12.46
C ILE A 178 -28.32 24.67 13.20
N LEU A 179 -27.60 25.60 12.57
CA LEU A 179 -27.31 26.92 13.16
C LEU A 179 -28.54 27.86 13.23
N ASN A 180 -29.60 27.58 12.48
CA ASN A 180 -30.84 28.37 12.51
C ASN A 180 -31.96 27.77 13.39
N ILE A 181 -31.77 26.55 13.91
CA ILE A 181 -32.75 25.88 14.78
C ILE A 181 -32.30 25.89 16.25
N PHE A 182 -31.00 25.96 16.53
CA PHE A 182 -30.49 26.01 17.91
C PHE A 182 -30.41 27.42 18.53
N PHE A 183 -30.48 28.50 17.74
CA PHE A 183 -30.41 29.88 18.27
C PHE A 183 -31.78 30.53 18.54
N LEU A 184 -32.88 29.90 18.15
CA LEU A 184 -34.24 30.47 18.30
C LEU A 184 -35.07 29.90 19.47
N ASN A 185 -34.55 28.93 20.23
CA ASN A 185 -35.27 28.31 21.36
C ASN A 185 -34.56 28.43 22.73
N VAL A 186 -33.65 29.39 22.90
CA VAL A 186 -32.96 29.65 24.20
C VAL A 186 -33.19 31.07 24.72
N ILE A 187 -34.10 31.86 24.11
CA ILE A 187 -34.43 33.23 24.57
C ILE A 187 -35.91 33.39 25.02
N GLU A 188 -36.77 32.38 24.88
CA GLU A 188 -38.09 32.37 25.53
C GLU A 188 -38.37 31.02 26.19
N CYS A 189 -37.82 30.81 27.38
CA CYS A 189 -38.34 30.05 28.52
C CYS A 189 -37.39 30.18 29.71
#